data_AF-A0A822G335-F1
#
_entry.id   AF-A0A822G335-F1
#
_cell.length_a   1.000
_cell.length_b   1.000
_cell.length_c   1.000
_cell.angle_alpha   90.00
_cell.angle_beta   90.00
_cell.angle_gamma   90.00
#
_symmetry.space_group_name_H-M   'P 1'
#
loop_
_entity.id
_entity.type
_entity.pdbx_description
1 polymer ?
#
loop_
_entity_poly.entity_id
_entity_poly.type
_entity_poly.pdbx_seq_one_letter_code
_entity_poly.pdbx_strand_id
1 'polypeptide(L)' 'MRIVAHEQGYKLNEYSVQKVGSTGVLSKPLPVTSEKDIFDYLQMDYKEPNERN' A
#
# COMPACT_ATOMS: atom_id res chain seq x y z
N MET A 1 -3.63 3.86 6.97
CA MET A 1 -3.12 3.28 5.70
C MET A 1 -1.79 2.55 5.86
N ARG A 2 -0.70 3.16 6.36
CA ARG A 2 0.59 2.47 6.54
C ARG A 2 0.56 1.24 7.46
N ILE A 3 -0.22 1.30 8.55
CA ILE A 3 -0.39 0.16 9.47
C ILE A 3 -1.09 -1.00 8.74
N VAL A 4 -2.21 -0.74 8.08
CA VAL A 4 -2.95 -1.73 7.28
C VAL A 4 -2.07 -2.34 6.18
N ALA A 5 -1.25 -1.53 5.52
CA ALA A 5 -0.27 -2.03 4.56
C ALA A 5 0.67 -3.05 5.20
N HIS A 6 1.24 -2.73 6.36
CA HIS A 6 2.13 -3.63 7.07
C HIS A 6 1.45 -4.94 7.48
N GLU A 7 0.21 -4.88 7.98
CA GLU A 7 -0.58 -6.05 8.36
C GLU A 7 -0.89 -6.96 7.15
N GLN A 8 -1.05 -6.37 5.96
CA GLN A 8 -1.24 -7.11 4.72
C GLN A 8 0.06 -7.56 4.05
N GLY A 9 1.20 -7.36 4.69
CA GLY A 9 2.50 -7.74 4.13
C GLY A 9 2.95 -6.81 3.00
N TYR A 10 2.60 -5.53 3.08
CA TYR A 10 3.08 -4.46 2.22
C TYR A 10 3.81 -3.39 3.03
N LYS A 11 4.81 -2.77 2.42
CA LYS A 11 5.46 -1.57 2.93
C LYS A 11 5.07 -0.41 2.03
N LEU A 12 4.32 0.53 2.60
CA LEU A 12 3.91 1.76 1.94
C LEU A 12 4.76 2.94 2.44
N ASN A 13 5.48 3.58 1.52
CA ASN A 13 6.21 4.82 1.76
C ASN A 13 5.76 5.92 0.77
N GLU A 14 6.39 7.08 0.81
CA GLU A 14 6.04 8.23 -0.04
C GLU A 14 6.42 8.03 -1.52
N TYR A 15 7.30 7.07 -1.80
CA TYR A 15 7.84 6.82 -3.13
C TYR A 15 7.22 5.60 -3.81
N SER A 16 6.74 4.63 -3.03
CA SER A 16 6.38 3.31 -3.52
C SER A 16 5.59 2.47 -2.51
N VAL A 17 4.88 1.48 -3.06
CA VAL A 17 4.37 0.34 -2.31
C VAL A 17 5.14 -0.91 -2.72
N GLN A 18 5.64 -1.66 -1.75
CA GLN A 18 6.44 -2.87 -1.97
C GLN A 18 5.84 -4.03 -1.17
N LYS A 19 5.87 -5.24 -1.70
CA LYS A 19 5.45 -6.43 -0.96
C LYS A 19 6.58 -6.86 -0.02
N VAL A 20 6.23 -7.18 1.22
CA VAL A 20 7.12 -7.76 2.21
C VAL A 20 7.02 -9.28 2.06
N GLY A 21 8.11 -9.92 1.64
CA GLY A 21 8.19 -11.38 1.56
C GLY A 21 8.23 -12.01 2.96
N SER A 22 8.03 -13.33 3.03
CA SER A 22 8.04 -14.11 4.29
C SER A 22 9.35 -14.00 5.08
N THR A 23 10.44 -13.60 4.43
CA THR A 23 11.77 -13.38 5.03
C THR A 23 12.02 -11.93 5.45
N GLY A 24 11.03 -11.03 5.31
CA GLY A 24 11.16 -9.60 5.58
C GLY A 24 11.81 -8.79 4.44
N VAL A 25 12.15 -9.44 3.32
CA VAL A 25 12.75 -8.79 2.15
C VAL A 25 11.68 -8.05 1.35
N LEU A 26 11.97 -6.81 0.95
CA LEU A 26 11.09 -6.00 0.12
C LEU A 26 11.21 -6.42 -1.35
N SER A 27 10.05 -6.60 -2.00
CA SER A 27 9.98 -6.80 -3.45
C SER A 27 10.32 -5.53 -4.22
N LYS A 28 10.40 -5.65 -5.54
CA LYS A 28 10.39 -4.47 -6.41
C LYS A 28 9.13 -3.63 -6.16
N PRO A 29 9.20 -2.30 -6.30
CA PRO A 29 8.04 -1.41 -6.27
C PRO A 29 6.94 -1.91 -7.19
N LEU A 30 5.71 -1.96 -6.68
CA LEU A 30 4.55 -2.23 -7.52
C LEU A 30 4.27 -1.01 -8.40
N PRO A 31 3.78 -1.21 -9.63
CA PRO A 31 3.39 -0.12 -10.50
C PRO A 31 2.16 0.58 -9.91
N VAL A 32 2.34 1.83 -9.49
CA VAL A 32 1.27 2.67 -8.95
C VAL A 32 1.09 3.84 -9.92
N THR A 33 -0.10 3.96 -10.50
CA THR A 33 -0.45 5.06 -11.41
C THR A 33 -1.39 6.06 -10.76
N SER A 34 -2.09 5.65 -9.70
CA SER A 34 -3.02 6.49 -8.95
C SER A 34 -3.13 6.01 -7.51
N GLU A 35 -3.62 6.86 -6.60
CA GLU A 35 -3.86 6.47 -5.20
C GLU A 35 -4.80 5.26 -5.10
N LYS A 36 -5.77 5.15 -6.01
CA LYS A 36 -6.71 4.03 -6.05
C LYS A 36 -6.01 2.67 -6.21
N ASP A 37 -4.88 2.60 -6.93
CA ASP A 37 -4.08 1.37 -7.03
C ASP A 37 -3.57 0.94 -5.64
N ILE A 38 -3.21 1.91 -4.79
CA ILE A 38 -2.76 1.63 -3.42
C ILE A 38 -3.92 1.06 -2.59
N PHE A 39 -5.12 1.62 -2.72
CA PHE A 39 -6.30 1.08 -2.03
C PHE A 39 -6.65 -0.33 -2.51
N ASP A 40 -6.58 -0.57 -3.81
CA ASP A 40 -6.83 -1.89 -4.41
C ASP A 40 -5.83 -2.94 -3.92
N TYR A 41 -4.52 -2.63 -3.91
CA TYR A 41 -3.50 -3.53 -3.37
C TYR A 41 -3.67 -3.85 -1.89
N LEU A 42 -4.16 -2.87 -1.14
CA LEU A 42 -4.47 -3.02 0.28
C LEU A 42 -5.88 -3.57 0.52
N GLN A 43 -6.61 -4.01 -0.50
CA GLN A 43 -7.98 -4.52 -0.38
C GLN A 43 -8.88 -3.62 0.48
N MET A 44 -8.67 -2.30 0.37
CA MET A 44 -9.42 -1.28 1.09
C MET A 44 -10.37 -0.60 0.12
N ASP A 45 -11.57 -0.24 0.60
CA ASP A 45 -12.43 0.67 -0.14
C ASP A 45 -11.71 2.01 -0.33
N TYR A 46 -11.69 2.48 -1.57
CA TYR A 46 -11.15 3.79 -1.90
C TYR A 46 -11.97 4.86 -1.18
N LYS A 47 -11.28 5.67 -0.38
CA LYS A 47 -11.86 6.83 0.32
C LYS A 47 -11.35 8.10 -0.32
N GLU A 48 -12.21 9.07 -0.54
CA GLU A 48 -11.81 10.40 -1.02
C GLU A 48 -10.89 11.09 0.01
N PRO A 49 -10.03 12.03 -0.40
CA PRO A 49 -9.14 12.77 0.52
C PRO A 49 -9.90 13.40 1.70
N ASN A 50 -11.12 13.88 1.46
CA ASN A 50 -11.98 14.50 2.46
C ASN A 50 -12.54 13.51 3.51
N GLU A 51 -12.48 12.21 3.23
CA GLU A 51 -12.95 11.14 4.13
C GLU A 51 -11.81 10.55 4.98
N ARG A 52 -10.60 11.10 4.87
CA ARG A 52 -9.37 10.62 5.53
C ARG A 52 -8.87 11.58 6.62
N ASN A 53 -9.79 12.29 7.28
CA ASN A 53 -9.52 13.19 8.41
C ASN A 53 -9.01 12.46 9.66
#